data_AF-A0A377NEH5-F1
#
_entry.id   AF-A0A377NEH5-F1
#
_cell.length_a   1.000
_cell.length_b   1.000
_cell.length_c   1.000
_cell.angle_alpha   90.00
_cell.angle_beta   90.00
_cell.angle_gamma   90.00
#
_symmetry.space_group_name_H-M   'P 1'
#
loop_
_entity.id
_entity.type
_entity.pdbx_description
1 polymer ?
#
loop_
_entity_poly.entity_id
_entity_poly.type
_entity_poly.pdbx_seq_one_letter_code
_entity_poly.pdbx_strand_id
1 'polypeptide(L)' 'MEVADLVDAALVGFDRKEKVTIPPLQDEKLWTDHEATRIGLLTNFAHSTPGARYTR' A
#
# COMPACT_ATOMS: atom_id res chain seq x y z
N MET A 1 4.71 20.72 -4.33
CA MET A 1 3.34 20.61 -4.86
C MET A 1 2.52 21.62 -4.12
N GLU A 2 1.86 22.53 -4.82
CA GLU A 2 0.97 23.50 -4.20
C GLU A 2 -0.28 22.78 -3.68
N VAL A 3 -0.99 23.40 -2.74
CA VAL A 3 -2.24 22.83 -2.20
C VAL A 3 -3.28 22.62 -3.29
N ALA A 4 -3.36 23.53 -4.27
CA ALA A 4 -4.27 23.42 -5.40
C ALA A 4 -3.97 22.14 -6.22
N ASP A 5 -2.71 21.94 -6.62
CA ASP A 5 -2.29 20.75 -7.37
C ASP A 5 -2.60 19.44 -6.62
N LEU A 6 -2.39 19.42 -5.30
CA LEU A 6 -2.67 18.27 -4.46
C LEU A 6 -4.17 17.91 -4.48
N VAL A 7 -5.02 18.93 -4.31
CA VAL A 7 -6.48 18.75 -4.24
C VAL A 7 -7.02 18.36 -5.61
N ASP A 8 -6.55 18.99 -6.69
CA ASP A 8 -6.95 18.65 -8.05
C ASP A 8 -6.62 17.18 -8.37
N ALA A 9 -5.40 16.73 -8.05
CA ALA A 9 -5.00 15.33 -8.21
C ALA A 9 -5.86 14.38 -7.37
N ALA A 10 -6.18 14.75 -6.12
CA ALA A 10 -7.04 13.95 -5.26
C ALA A 10 -8.49 13.83 -5.80
N LEU A 11 -9.03 14.91 -6.38
CA LEU A 11 -10.36 14.91 -6.99
C LEU A 11 -10.42 14.03 -8.25
N VAL A 12 -9.34 13.99 -9.05
CA VAL A 12 -9.24 13.03 -10.16
C VAL A 12 -9.32 11.58 -9.67
N GLY A 13 -8.64 11.25 -8.56
CA GLY A 13 -8.73 9.94 -7.93
C GLY A 13 -10.14 9.62 -7.42
N PHE A 14 -10.79 10.61 -6.80
CA PHE A 14 -12.18 10.50 -6.32
C PHE A 14 -13.16 10.19 -7.47
N ASP A 15 -13.09 10.91 -8.59
CA ASP A 15 -13.93 10.69 -9.77
C ASP A 15 -13.75 9.29 -10.36
N ARG A 16 -12.53 8.76 -10.28
CA ARG A 16 -12.17 7.39 -10.70
C ARG A 16 -12.60 6.32 -9.70
N LYS A 17 -13.14 6.70 -8.54
CA LYS A 17 -13.43 5.80 -7.41
C LYS A 17 -12.20 5.02 -6.96
N GLU A 18 -11.03 5.64 -7.06
CA GLU A 18 -9.79 5.08 -6.55
C GLU A 18 -9.90 4.90 -5.03
N LYS A 19 -9.50 3.72 -4.53
CA LYS A 19 -9.62 3.42 -3.09
C LYS A 19 -8.58 4.15 -2.25
N VAL A 20 -7.40 4.38 -2.81
CA VAL A 20 -6.26 5.01 -2.16
C VAL A 20 -5.56 5.88 -3.20
N THR A 21 -5.75 7.19 -3.12
CA THR A 21 -5.11 8.16 -4.01
C THR A 21 -3.88 8.76 -3.31
N ILE A 22 -2.72 8.65 -3.93
CA ILE A 22 -1.45 9.15 -3.38
C ILE A 22 -0.81 10.11 -4.39
N PRO A 23 -1.24 11.39 -4.44
CA PRO A 23 -0.77 12.34 -5.46
C PRO A 23 0.76 12.49 -5.61
N PRO A 24 1.58 12.47 -4.53
CA PRO A 24 3.03 12.57 -4.71
C PRO A 24 3.70 11.26 -5.18
N LEU A 25 3.01 10.12 -5.20
CA LEU A 25 3.55 8.85 -5.65
C LEU A 25 3.56 8.80 -7.19
N GLN A 26 4.76 8.84 -7.77
CA GLN A 26 4.93 8.89 -9.22
C GLN A 26 4.65 7.55 -9.91
N ASP A 27 5.04 6.44 -9.26
CA ASP A 27 4.87 5.09 -9.77
C ASP A 27 3.84 4.32 -8.92
N GLU A 28 2.65 4.13 -9.47
CA GLU A 28 1.54 3.37 -8.87
C GLU A 28 1.95 1.93 -8.51
N LYS A 29 2.91 1.35 -9.25
CA LYS A 29 3.37 -0.03 -9.02
C LYS A 29 3.92 -0.20 -7.61
N LEU A 30 4.54 0.83 -7.04
CA LEU A 30 5.08 0.78 -5.67
C LEU A 30 3.98 0.53 -4.62
N TRP A 31 2.81 1.15 -4.79
CA TRP A 31 1.66 0.91 -3.92
C TRP A 31 1.08 -0.49 -4.13
N THR A 32 0.93 -0.91 -5.38
CA THR A 32 0.38 -2.22 -5.72
C THR A 32 1.27 -3.37 -5.23
N ASP A 33 2.59 -3.25 -5.38
CA ASP A 33 3.57 -4.22 -4.89
C ASP A 33 3.59 -4.28 -3.35
N HIS A 34 3.49 -3.12 -2.70
CA HIS A 34 3.39 -3.03 -1.24
C HIS A 34 2.17 -3.79 -0.74
N GLU A 35 1.00 -3.54 -1.33
CA GLU A 35 -0.25 -4.19 -0.95
C GLU A 35 -0.21 -5.71 -1.22
N ALA A 36 0.32 -6.12 -2.37
CA ALA A 36 0.52 -7.53 -2.68
C ALA A 36 1.44 -8.22 -1.67
N THR A 37 2.53 -7.56 -1.28
CA THR A 37 3.46 -8.05 -0.25
C THR A 37 2.77 -8.15 1.10
N ARG A 38 2.02 -7.11 1.51
CA ARG A 38 1.29 -7.06 2.77
C ARG A 38 0.27 -8.20 2.88
N ILE A 39 -0.49 -8.45 1.81
CA ILE A 39 -1.45 -9.57 1.75
C ILE A 39 -0.72 -10.92 1.77
N GLY A 40 0.37 -11.07 1.01
CA GLY A 40 1.17 -12.30 0.98
C GLY A 40 1.78 -12.68 2.34
N LEU A 41 2.03 -11.71 3.22
CA LEU A 41 2.49 -11.99 4.58
C LEU A 41 1.42 -12.67 5.44
N LEU A 42 0.13 -12.48 5.17
CA LEU A 42 -0.96 -13.02 6.01
C LEU A 42 -0.90 -14.55 6.13
N THR A 43 -0.53 -15.26 5.06
CA THR A 43 -0.39 -16.73 5.09
C THR A 43 0.78 -17.21 5.93
N ASN A 44 1.75 -16.32 6.22
CA ASN A 44 2.96 -16.63 6.98
C ASN A 44 2.83 -16.33 8.49
N PHE A 45 1.64 -15.98 8.97
CA PHE A 45 1.39 -15.71 10.39
C PHE A 45 0.65 -16.84 11.12
N ALA A 46 0.05 -17.79 10.39
CA ALA A 46 -0.72 -18.89 10.95
C ALA A 46 0.17 -20.10 11.33
N HIS A 47 1.25 -19.88 12.09
CA HIS A 47 2.12 -20.95 12.56
C HIS A 47 1.89 -21.25 14.04
N SER A 48 1.79 -22.53 14.40
CA SER A 48 1.63 -22.99 15.79
C SER A 48 2.93 -22.98 16.61
N THR A 49 4.06 -22.69 15.97
CA THR A 49 5.38 -22.64 16.58
C THR A 49 6.07 -21.31 16.30
N PRO A 50 6.94 -20.82 17.19
CA PRO A 50 7.74 -19.63 16.92
C PRO A 50 8.57 -19.79 15.64
N GLY A 51 8.76 -18.71 14.89
CA GLY A 51 9.68 -18.70 13.77
C GLY A 51 11.11 -19.01 14.23
N ALA A 52 11.89 -19.71 13.39
CA ALA A 52 13.22 -20.22 13.73
C ALA A 52 14.19 -19.17 14.31
N ARG A 53 14.01 -17.88 13.97
CA ARG A 53 14.77 -16.76 14.55
C ARG A 53 14.58 -16.57 16.07
N TYR A 54 13.62 -17.26 16.69
CA TYR A 54 13.36 -17.21 18.13
C TYR A 54 13.72 -18.50 18.86
N THR A 55 14.19 -19.52 18.14
CA THR A 55 14.73 -20.75 18.74
C THR A 55 16.23 -20.57 18.95
N ARG A 56 16.73 -20.93 20.14
CA ARG A 56 18.16 -20.88 20.48
C ARG A 56 18.94 -22.01 19.82
#